data_AF-A0A401FW50-F1
#
_entry.id   AF-A0A401FW50-F1
#
_cell.length_a   1.000
_cell.length_b   1.000
_cell.length_c   1.000
_cell.angle_alpha   90.00
_cell.angle_beta   90.00
_cell.angle_gamma   90.00
#
_symmetry.space_group_name_H-M   'P 1'
#
loop_
_entity.id
_entity.type
_entity.pdbx_description
1 polymer ?
#
loop_
_entity_poly.entity_id
_entity_poly.type
_entity_poly.pdbx_seq_one_letter_code
_entity_poly.pdbx_strand_id
1 'polypeptide(L)'
;MDIAKFVLVIGGIIWFMVRSAGNIGYNWQWYRVPPCIFRYDDGKFFSGPLLDGLWVTLQITGISLVMAFAFGLITAFLRLSHAFTGRMLARLYLEVIRNTPLLVQLFCIYFVLAPILDISRFTSAILALSLFEGAYASEIFRAGIISVHRGSGRPHTVSE
;
A
#
# COMPACT_ATOMS: atom_id res chain seq x y z
N MET A 1 13.72 -32.43 22.10
CA MET A 1 13.35 -31.73 23.36
C MET A 1 12.72 -30.36 23.08
N ASP A 2 13.06 -29.72 21.96
CA ASP A 2 12.61 -28.36 21.61
C ASP A 2 11.15 -28.27 21.15
N ILE A 3 10.68 -29.27 20.39
CA ILE A 3 9.27 -29.33 19.95
C ILE A 3 8.32 -29.42 21.15
N ALA A 4 8.68 -30.20 22.18
CA ALA A 4 7.87 -30.34 23.39
C ALA A 4 7.77 -29.02 24.17
N LYS A 5 8.89 -28.28 24.30
CA LYS A 5 8.90 -26.94 24.94
C LYS A 5 8.07 -25.94 24.14
N PHE A 6 8.17 -25.96 22.81
CA PHE A 6 7.41 -25.09 21.92
C PHE A 6 5.89 -25.33 22.05
N VAL A 7 5.45 -26.59 22.04
CA VAL A 7 4.04 -26.95 22.22
C VAL A 7 3.52 -26.53 23.59
N LEU A 8 4.33 -26.69 24.64
CA LEU A 8 3.96 -26.31 26.01
C LEU A 8 3.80 -24.79 26.16
N VAL A 9 4.70 -24.01 25.54
CA VAL A 9 4.60 -22.53 25.51
C VAL A 9 3.38 -22.07 24.72
N ILE A 10 3.16 -22.60 23.52
CA ILE A 10 1.99 -22.27 22.69
C ILE A 10 0.70 -22.62 23.43
N GLY A 11 0.62 -23.82 24.03
CA GLY A 11 -0.52 -24.25 24.82
C GLY A 11 -0.79 -23.35 26.03
N GLY A 12 0.26 -22.94 26.73
CA GLY A 12 0.17 -21.98 27.84
C GLY A 12 -0.32 -20.60 27.41
N ILE A 13 0.16 -20.09 26.26
CA ILE A 13 -0.29 -18.81 25.70
C ILE A 13 -1.77 -18.88 25.27
N ILE A 14 -2.17 -19.96 24.58
CA ILE A 14 -3.56 -20.17 24.17
C ILE A 14 -4.47 -20.27 25.40
N TRP A 15 -4.07 -21.03 26.41
CA TRP A 15 -4.81 -21.16 27.65
C TRP A 15 -4.94 -19.81 28.39
N PHE A 16 -3.85 -19.05 28.49
CA PHE A 16 -3.86 -17.71 29.09
C PHE A 16 -4.74 -16.74 28.30
N MET A 17 -4.68 -16.75 26.96
CA MET A 17 -5.53 -15.93 26.10
C MET A 17 -7.00 -16.28 26.26
N VAL A 18 -7.37 -17.56 26.28
CA VAL A 18 -8.78 -17.99 26.44
C VAL A 18 -9.28 -17.66 27.84
N ARG A 19 -8.46 -17.86 28.87
CA ARG A 19 -8.78 -17.50 30.26
C ARG A 19 -8.92 -15.99 30.44
N SER A 20 -8.05 -15.22 29.80
CA SER A 20 -8.12 -13.76 29.78
C SER A 20 -9.37 -13.30 29.04
N ALA A 21 -9.63 -13.83 27.83
CA ALA A 21 -10.78 -13.47 26.99
C ALA A 21 -12.13 -13.73 27.68
N GLY A 22 -12.24 -14.80 28.46
CA GLY A 22 -13.45 -15.11 29.24
C GLY A 22 -13.73 -14.12 30.39
N ASN A 23 -12.70 -13.45 30.92
CA ASN A 23 -12.83 -12.49 32.01
C ASN A 23 -13.15 -11.06 31.55
N ILE A 24 -13.15 -10.79 30.23
CA ILE A 24 -13.28 -9.43 29.67
C ILE A 24 -14.75 -8.94 29.67
N GLY A 25 -15.73 -9.79 30.01
CA GLY A 25 -17.15 -9.43 29.90
C GLY A 25 -17.59 -9.04 28.48
N TYR A 26 -16.72 -9.30 27.48
CA TYR A 26 -16.96 -8.97 26.08
C TYR A 26 -17.79 -10.07 25.44
N ASN A 27 -19.02 -9.75 25.10
CA ASN A 27 -19.90 -10.66 24.38
C ASN A 27 -19.48 -10.70 22.91
N TRP A 28 -18.70 -11.72 22.54
CA TRP A 28 -18.28 -11.93 21.16
C TRP A 28 -19.49 -12.24 20.26
N GLN A 29 -20.01 -11.22 19.58
CA GLN A 29 -21.19 -11.31 18.71
C GLN A 29 -20.85 -11.83 17.30
N TRP A 30 -20.14 -12.96 17.21
CA TRP A 30 -19.74 -13.56 15.93
C TRP A 30 -20.92 -13.80 14.97
N TYR A 31 -22.12 -14.00 15.51
CA TYR A 31 -23.37 -14.10 14.75
C TYR A 31 -23.69 -12.88 13.85
N ARG A 32 -23.17 -11.68 14.15
CA ARG A 32 -23.39 -10.48 13.33
C ARG A 32 -22.53 -10.43 12.07
N VAL A 33 -21.47 -11.23 11.99
CA VAL A 33 -20.50 -11.17 10.89
C VAL A 33 -21.03 -11.76 9.58
N PRO A 34 -21.67 -12.95 9.55
CA PRO A 34 -22.14 -13.53 8.29
C PRO A 34 -23.09 -12.61 7.49
N PRO A 35 -24.08 -11.92 8.10
CA PRO A 35 -24.93 -10.96 7.40
C PRO A 35 -24.18 -9.74 6.83
N CYS A 36 -23.04 -9.36 7.40
CA CYS A 36 -22.21 -8.27 6.90
C CYS A 36 -21.41 -8.65 5.65
N ILE A 37 -21.24 -9.95 5.38
CA ILE A 37 -20.58 -10.48 4.19
C ILE A 37 -21.63 -10.79 3.12
N PHE A 38 -22.65 -11.57 3.47
CA PHE A 38 -23.72 -11.97 2.56
C PHE A 38 -25.07 -11.77 3.22
N ARG A 39 -25.94 -11.01 2.57
CA ARG A 39 -27.33 -10.86 2.98
C ARG A 39 -28.23 -11.60 2.00
N TYR A 40 -29.10 -12.44 2.54
CA TYR A 40 -30.14 -13.13 1.78
C TYR A 40 -31.46 -12.44 2.09
N ASP A 41 -32.03 -11.76 1.10
CA ASP A 41 -33.37 -11.14 1.19
C ASP A 41 -34.17 -11.60 -0.05
N ASP A 42 -35.35 -12.19 0.17
CA ASP A 42 -36.33 -12.59 -0.85
C ASP A 42 -35.76 -13.32 -2.09
N GLY A 43 -34.90 -14.31 -1.87
CA GLY A 43 -34.34 -15.16 -2.94
C GLY A 43 -33.28 -14.48 -3.81
N LYS A 44 -32.84 -13.27 -3.47
CA LYS A 44 -31.71 -12.58 -4.11
C LYS A 44 -30.54 -12.45 -3.14
N PHE A 45 -29.34 -12.73 -3.66
CA PHE A 45 -28.09 -12.49 -2.94
C PHE A 45 -27.72 -11.02 -3.06
N PHE A 46 -27.60 -10.33 -1.92
CA PHE A 46 -27.04 -8.98 -1.84
C PHE A 46 -25.62 -9.03 -1.27
N SER A 47 -24.71 -8.24 -1.83
CA SER A 47 -23.40 -8.02 -1.23
C SER A 47 -23.59 -7.33 0.13
N GLY A 48 -22.98 -7.90 1.17
CA GLY A 48 -22.96 -7.24 2.47
C GLY A 48 -21.99 -6.05 2.46
N PRO A 49 -22.10 -5.12 3.43
CA PRO A 49 -21.25 -3.93 3.50
C PRO A 49 -19.74 -4.20 3.50
N LEU A 50 -19.30 -5.37 3.98
CA LEU A 50 -17.88 -5.75 3.96
C LEU A 50 -17.41 -6.08 2.54
N LEU A 51 -18.25 -6.70 1.72
CA LEU A 51 -17.93 -6.97 0.31
C LEU A 51 -17.92 -5.68 -0.50
N ASP A 52 -18.85 -4.76 -0.23
CA ASP A 52 -18.87 -3.46 -0.88
C ASP A 52 -17.62 -2.64 -0.53
N GLY A 53 -17.21 -2.63 0.74
CA GLY A 53 -15.97 -1.99 1.18
C GLY A 53 -14.72 -2.63 0.58
N LEU A 54 -14.68 -3.96 0.48
CA LEU A 54 -13.62 -4.70 -0.20
C LEU A 54 -13.55 -4.30 -1.68
N TRP A 55 -14.68 -4.21 -2.36
CA TRP A 55 -14.75 -3.83 -3.76
C TRP A 55 -14.19 -2.42 -3.99
N VAL A 56 -14.57 -1.44 -3.17
CA VAL A 56 -14.01 -0.08 -3.22
C VAL A 56 -12.49 -0.10 -2.97
N THR A 57 -12.02 -0.91 -2.02
CA THR A 57 -10.59 -1.06 -1.73
C THR A 57 -9.83 -1.58 -2.95
N LEU A 58 -10.37 -2.60 -3.63
CA LEU A 58 -9.78 -3.16 -4.85
C LEU A 58 -9.75 -2.12 -5.98
N GLN A 59 -10.82 -1.34 -6.14
CA GLN A 59 -10.86 -0.27 -7.14
C GLN A 59 -9.81 0.81 -6.87
N ILE A 60 -9.74 1.33 -5.65
CA ILE A 60 -8.75 2.34 -5.27
C ILE A 60 -7.35 1.79 -5.46
N THR A 61 -7.07 0.57 -5.00
CA THR A 61 -5.74 -0.06 -5.11
C THR A 61 -5.37 -0.27 -6.58
N GLY A 62 -6.28 -0.81 -7.40
CA GLY A 62 -6.02 -1.07 -8.81
C GLY A 62 -5.69 0.19 -9.60
N ILE A 63 -6.49 1.25 -9.45
CA ILE A 63 -6.24 2.52 -10.14
C ILE A 63 -4.97 3.18 -9.61
N SER A 64 -4.78 3.18 -8.29
CA SER A 64 -3.59 3.78 -7.67
C SER A 64 -2.32 3.09 -8.11
N LEU A 65 -2.33 1.77 -8.29
CA LEU A 65 -1.18 1.00 -8.76
C LEU A 65 -0.75 1.41 -10.17
N VAL A 66 -1.70 1.56 -11.10
CA VAL A 66 -1.42 2.01 -12.47
C VAL A 66 -0.85 3.42 -12.48
N MET A 67 -1.45 4.33 -11.70
CA MET A 67 -0.97 5.71 -11.56
C MET A 67 0.40 5.79 -10.88
N ALA A 68 0.63 5.00 -9.83
CA ALA A 68 1.91 4.91 -9.13
C ALA A 68 3.02 4.39 -10.06
N PHE A 69 2.71 3.40 -10.89
CA PHE A 69 3.64 2.92 -11.92
C PHE A 69 4.03 4.06 -12.88
N ALA A 70 3.04 4.82 -13.37
CA ALA A 70 3.29 5.95 -14.26
C ALA A 70 4.14 7.04 -13.58
N PHE A 71 3.75 7.51 -12.39
CA PHE A 71 4.49 8.52 -11.63
C PHE A 71 5.91 8.05 -11.27
N GLY A 72 6.04 6.80 -10.84
CA GLY A 72 7.33 6.21 -10.50
C GLY A 72 8.26 6.14 -11.70
N LEU A 73 7.76 5.71 -12.86
CA LEU A 73 8.55 5.60 -14.08
C LEU A 73 9.00 6.97 -14.60
N ILE A 74 8.08 7.94 -14.65
CA ILE A 74 8.39 9.33 -15.03
C ILE A 74 9.47 9.89 -14.09
N THR A 75 9.30 9.71 -12.78
CA THR A 75 10.25 10.21 -11.78
C THR A 75 11.62 9.53 -11.92
N ALA A 76 11.66 8.22 -12.18
CA ALA A 76 12.90 7.49 -12.40
C ALA A 76 13.67 8.03 -13.61
N PHE A 77 12.98 8.27 -14.74
CA PHE A 77 13.60 8.88 -15.92
C PHE A 77 14.08 10.31 -15.67
N LEU A 78 13.29 11.13 -15.00
CA LEU A 78 13.70 12.49 -14.63
C LEU A 78 14.98 12.50 -13.77
N ARG A 79 15.14 11.54 -12.86
CA ARG A 79 16.38 11.39 -12.06
C ARG A 79 17.59 10.95 -12.88
N LEU A 80 17.38 10.12 -13.89
CA LEU A 80 18.45 9.63 -14.78
C LEU A 80 18.80 10.63 -15.87
N SER A 81 17.95 11.62 -16.12
CA SER A 81 18.17 12.64 -17.13
C SER A 81 19.37 13.55 -16.82
N HIS A 82 20.04 14.05 -17.86
CA HIS A 82 21.12 15.04 -17.71
C HIS A 82 20.60 16.45 -17.36
N ALA A 83 19.34 16.74 -17.68
CA ALA A 83 18.71 18.04 -17.43
C ALA A 83 18.70 18.36 -15.93
N PHE A 84 19.20 19.54 -15.56
CA PHE A 84 19.23 19.98 -14.16
C PHE A 84 17.82 20.11 -13.58
N THR A 85 16.90 20.72 -14.33
CA THR A 85 15.50 20.95 -13.91
C THR A 85 14.76 19.64 -13.62
N GLY A 86 14.89 18.63 -14.48
CA GLY A 86 14.24 17.33 -14.28
C GLY A 86 14.73 16.61 -13.02
N ARG A 87 16.05 16.63 -12.80
CA ARG A 87 16.65 16.06 -11.57
C ARG A 87 16.26 16.83 -10.32
N MET A 88 16.08 18.14 -10.40
CA MET A 88 15.65 18.95 -9.27
C MET A 88 14.19 18.68 -8.92
N LEU A 89 13.29 18.65 -9.91
CA LEU A 89 11.88 18.36 -9.71
C LEU A 89 11.65 16.98 -9.11
N ALA A 90 12.34 15.96 -9.64
CA ALA A 90 12.26 14.62 -9.11
C ALA A 90 12.80 14.52 -7.68
N ARG A 91 13.87 15.24 -7.34
CA ARG A 91 14.37 15.28 -5.96
C ARG A 91 13.36 15.91 -5.00
N LEU A 92 12.81 17.07 -5.37
CA LEU A 92 11.81 17.77 -4.55
C LEU A 92 10.58 16.89 -4.30
N TYR A 93 10.04 16.28 -5.36
CA TYR A 93 8.91 15.36 -5.25
C TYR A 93 9.20 14.21 -4.27
N LEU A 94 10.35 13.53 -4.43
CA LEU A 94 10.70 12.40 -3.55
C LEU A 94 10.95 12.81 -2.11
N GLU A 95 11.60 13.95 -1.91
CA GLU A 95 11.90 14.48 -0.59
C GLU A 95 10.61 14.85 0.15
N VAL A 96 9.68 15.54 -0.50
CA VAL A 96 8.38 15.88 0.11
C VAL A 96 7.60 14.62 0.45
N ILE A 97 7.48 13.68 -0.50
CA ILE A 97 6.62 12.51 -0.33
C ILE A 97 7.18 11.51 0.69
N ARG A 98 8.50 11.29 0.74
CA ARG A 98 9.09 10.32 1.68
C ARG A 98 9.26 10.87 3.09
N ASN A 99 9.38 12.18 3.24
CA ASN A 99 9.49 12.82 4.55
C ASN A 99 8.13 13.15 5.18
N THR A 100 7.01 12.86 4.50
CA THR A 100 5.67 13.11 5.03
C THR A 100 4.87 11.81 5.17
N PRO A 101 4.13 11.61 6.27
CA PRO A 101 3.27 10.44 6.42
C PRO A 101 2.18 10.41 5.35
N LEU A 102 1.85 9.22 4.83
CA LEU A 102 0.77 9.01 3.86
C LEU A 102 -0.56 9.64 4.34
N LEU A 103 -0.87 9.50 5.64
CA LEU A 103 -2.09 10.08 6.22
C LEU A 103 -2.13 11.60 6.07
N VAL A 104 -1.00 12.29 6.26
CA VAL A 104 -0.90 13.74 6.11
C VAL A 104 -1.08 14.13 4.65
N GLN A 105 -0.48 13.39 3.72
CA GLN A 105 -0.66 13.63 2.28
C GLN A 105 -2.13 13.47 1.85
N LEU A 106 -2.78 12.41 2.33
CA LEU A 106 -4.19 12.16 2.09
C LEU A 106 -5.06 13.31 2.62
N PHE A 107 -4.78 13.79 3.83
CA PHE A 107 -5.49 14.93 4.40
C PHE A 107 -5.24 16.23 3.66
N CYS A 108 -4.01 16.54 3.27
CA CYS A 108 -3.72 17.72 2.45
C CYS A 108 -4.45 17.66 1.11
N ILE A 109 -4.41 16.52 0.42
CA ILE A 109 -5.12 16.36 -0.85
C ILE A 109 -6.63 16.49 -0.64
N TYR A 110 -7.19 15.83 0.36
CA TYR A 110 -8.64 15.81 0.58
C TYR A 110 -9.20 17.13 1.13
N PHE A 111 -8.53 17.80 2.06
CA PHE A 111 -9.05 19.00 2.70
C PHE A 111 -8.56 20.30 2.05
N VAL A 112 -7.39 20.30 1.40
CA VAL A 112 -6.83 21.51 0.77
C VAL A 112 -7.04 21.47 -0.73
N LEU A 113 -6.55 20.41 -1.41
CA LEU A 113 -6.57 20.36 -2.87
C LEU A 113 -7.97 20.06 -3.43
N ALA A 114 -8.73 19.18 -2.77
CA ALA A 114 -10.00 18.69 -3.30
C ALA A 114 -11.05 19.78 -3.48
N PRO A 115 -11.26 20.72 -2.53
CA PRO A 115 -12.19 21.82 -2.71
C PRO A 115 -11.77 22.83 -3.79
N ILE A 116 -10.46 22.96 -4.06
CA ILE A 116 -9.92 23.89 -5.05
C ILE A 116 -10.15 23.37 -6.47
N LEU A 117 -9.98 22.06 -6.67
CA LEU A 117 -10.08 21.39 -7.97
C LEU A 117 -11.41 20.64 -8.17
N ASP A 118 -12.34 20.74 -7.23
CA ASP A 118 -13.62 20.02 -7.19
C ASP A 118 -13.48 18.51 -7.44
N ILE A 119 -12.48 17.88 -6.81
CA ILE A 119 -12.23 16.44 -6.97
C ILE A 119 -12.90 15.62 -5.86
N SER A 120 -13.38 14.43 -6.23
CA SER A 120 -14.11 13.55 -5.30
C SER A 120 -13.21 12.97 -4.20
N ARG A 121 -13.85 12.44 -3.13
CA ARG A 121 -13.14 11.72 -2.06
C ARG A 121 -12.38 10.50 -2.59
N PHE A 122 -13.00 9.81 -3.55
CA PHE A 122 -12.45 8.63 -4.19
C PHE A 122 -11.18 8.98 -4.99
N THR A 123 -11.26 10.03 -5.81
CA THR A 123 -10.12 10.54 -6.59
C THR A 123 -9.00 11.05 -5.67
N SER A 124 -9.35 11.69 -4.56
CA SER A 124 -8.38 12.18 -3.56
C SER A 124 -7.57 11.02 -2.95
N ALA A 125 -8.25 9.91 -2.61
CA ALA A 125 -7.59 8.71 -2.10
C ALA A 125 -6.63 8.10 -3.15
N ILE A 126 -7.09 8.00 -4.41
CA ILE A 126 -6.26 7.51 -5.51
C ILE A 126 -5.03 8.38 -5.73
N LEU A 127 -5.20 9.71 -5.74
CA LEU A 127 -4.10 10.65 -5.95
C LEU A 127 -3.05 10.53 -4.83
N ALA A 128 -3.50 10.51 -3.57
CA ALA A 128 -2.62 10.39 -2.42
C ALA A 128 -1.82 9.08 -2.44
N LEU A 129 -2.51 7.96 -2.64
CA LEU A 129 -1.86 6.65 -2.71
C LEU A 129 -0.91 6.54 -3.90
N SER A 130 -1.33 6.99 -5.08
CA SER A 130 -0.49 6.89 -6.29
C SER A 130 0.75 7.77 -6.23
N LEU A 131 0.66 8.98 -5.66
CA LEU A 131 1.82 9.84 -5.45
C LEU A 131 2.78 9.27 -4.40
N PHE A 132 2.25 8.70 -3.31
CA PHE A 132 3.06 8.06 -2.28
C PHE A 132 3.79 6.84 -2.83
N GLU A 133 3.04 5.86 -3.35
CA GLU A 133 3.59 4.62 -3.90
C GLU A 133 4.48 4.88 -5.12
N GLY A 134 4.14 5.86 -5.96
CA GLY A 134 4.95 6.26 -7.11
C GLY A 134 6.35 6.73 -6.70
N ALA A 135 6.49 7.39 -5.55
CA ALA A 135 7.79 7.82 -5.04
C ALA A 135 8.68 6.62 -4.68
N TYR A 136 8.13 5.57 -4.09
CA TYR A 136 8.84 4.33 -3.79
C TYR A 136 9.11 3.51 -5.06
N ALA A 137 8.12 3.40 -5.95
CA ALA A 137 8.26 2.73 -7.24
C ALA A 137 9.40 3.34 -8.08
N SER A 138 9.58 4.66 -8.03
CA SER A 138 10.69 5.32 -8.72
C SER A 138 12.08 4.81 -8.30
N GLU A 139 12.24 4.36 -7.05
CA GLU A 139 13.51 3.79 -6.57
C GLU A 139 13.75 2.43 -7.17
N ILE A 140 12.70 1.61 -7.19
CA ILE A 140 12.70 0.26 -7.73
C ILE A 140 13.06 0.34 -9.20
N PHE A 141 12.39 1.20 -9.98
CA PHE A 141 12.69 1.38 -11.40
C PHE A 141 14.10 1.89 -11.62
N ARG A 142 14.54 2.93 -10.90
CA ARG A 142 15.89 3.47 -11.05
C ARG A 142 16.96 2.43 -10.70
N ALA A 143 16.76 1.66 -9.63
CA ALA A 143 17.67 0.58 -9.24
C ALA A 143 17.71 -0.53 -10.30
N GLY A 144 16.56 -0.91 -10.85
CA GLY A 144 16.47 -1.87 -11.95
C GLY A 144 17.15 -1.40 -13.23
N ILE A 145 17.03 -0.13 -13.60
CA ILE A 145 17.70 0.43 -14.78
C ILE A 145 19.23 0.43 -14.59
N ILE A 146 19.71 0.83 -13.41
CA ILE A 146 21.15 0.91 -13.12
C ILE A 146 21.79 -0.48 -13.02
N SER A 147 21.08 -1.49 -12.51
CA SER A 147 21.63 -2.84 -12.35
C SER A 147 21.96 -3.50 -13.69
N VAL A 148 21.12 -3.31 -14.71
CA VAL A 148 21.36 -3.81 -16.07
C VAL A 148 22.57 -3.10 -16.71
N HIS A 149 22.65 -1.77 -16.59
CA HIS A 149 23.74 -1.00 -17.20
C HIS A 149 25.13 -1.36 -16.65
N ARG A 150 25.22 -1.68 -15.35
CA ARG A 150 26.49 -2.10 -14.71
C ARG A 150 26.91 -3.53 -15.07
N GLY A 151 25.97 -4.39 -15.46
CA GLY A 151 26.25 -5.77 -15.89
C GLY A 151 26.84 -5.88 -17.29
N SER A 152 26.47 -4.97 -18.21
CA SER A 152 26.96 -4.99 -19.61
C SER A 152 28.30 -4.30 -19.85
N GLY A 153 28.91 -3.65 -18.85
CA GLY A 153 30.09 -2.79 -19.02
C GLY A 153 31.44 -3.36 -18.56
N ARG A 154 31.51 -4.59 -18.02
CA ARG A 154 32.79 -5.22 -17.69
C ARG A 154 33.29 -6.00 -18.92
N PRO A 155 34.41 -5.63 -19.57
CA PRO A 155 35.04 -6.53 -20.51
C PRO A 155 35.41 -7.81 -19.78
N HIS A 156 34.95 -8.96 -20.28
CA HIS A 156 35.47 -10.25 -19.89
C HIS A 156 36.92 -10.31 -20.35
N THR A 157 37.85 -9.78 -19.55
CA THR A 157 39.26 -10.07 -19.74
C THR A 157 39.45 -11.52 -19.37
N VAL A 158 39.38 -12.38 -20.38
CA VAL A 158 39.81 -13.77 -20.33
C VAL A 158 41.25 -13.75 -19.81
N SER A 159 41.45 -14.34 -18.64
CA SER A 159 42.77 -14.65 -18.11
C SER A 159 43.32 -15.83 -18.91
N GLU A 160 44.24 -15.53 -19.82
CA GLU A 160 45.30 -16.44 -20.28
C GLU A 160 46.65 -15.80 -19.96
#